data_AF-X7FCU9-F1
#
_entry.id   AF-X7FCU9-F1
#
_cell.length_a   1.000
_cell.length_b   1.000
_cell.length_c   1.000
_cell.angle_alpha   90.00
_cell.angle_beta   90.00
_cell.angle_gamma   90.00
#
_symmetry.space_group_name_H-M   'P 1'
#
loop_
_entity.id
_entity.type
_entity.pdbx_description
1 polymer ?
#
loop_
_entity_poly.entity_id
_entity_poly.type
_entity_poly.pdbx_seq_one_letter_code
_entity_poly.pdbx_strand_id
1 'polypeptide(L)' 'MTSLFSTFRTRIEKRAAYRRTLRELRAAPLDVRLDLDIAGDEKAVARSAIYG' A
#
# COMPACT_ATOMS: atom_id res chain seq x y z
N MET A 1 -9.20 -18.68 -21.87
CA MET A 1 -8.59 -17.36 -22.15
C MET A 1 -9.07 -16.23 -21.22
N THR A 2 -9.69 -16.52 -20.07
CA THR A 2 -10.19 -15.51 -19.10
C THR A 2 -9.26 -15.27 -17.90
N SER A 3 -8.37 -16.21 -17.58
CA SER A 3 -7.50 -16.17 -16.37
C SER A 3 -6.35 -15.14 -16.45
N LEU A 4 -5.84 -14.85 -17.65
CA LEU A 4 -4.78 -13.84 -17.82
C LEU A 4 -5.34 -12.42 -17.60
N PHE A 5 -6.53 -12.12 -18.12
CA PHE A 5 -7.16 -10.81 -17.91
C PHE A 5 -7.55 -10.58 -16.45
N SER A 6 -8.04 -11.60 -15.74
CA SER A 6 -8.38 -11.48 -14.32
C SER A 6 -7.13 -11.23 -13.47
N THR A 7 -6.03 -11.95 -13.71
CA THR A 7 -4.77 -11.76 -12.97
C THR A 7 -4.13 -10.39 -13.25
N PHE A 8 -4.22 -9.87 -14.47
CA PHE A 8 -3.78 -8.51 -14.78
C PHE A 8 -4.61 -7.44 -14.08
N ARG A 9 -5.95 -7.57 -14.08
CA ARG A 9 -6.84 -6.64 -13.37
C ARG A 9 -6.52 -6.62 -11.87
N THR A 10 -6.40 -7.77 -11.23
CA THR A 10 -6.09 -7.86 -9.79
C THR A 10 -4.73 -7.23 -9.45
N ARG A 11 -3.73 -7.38 -10.32
CA ARG A 11 -2.41 -6.73 -10.13
C ARG A 11 -2.49 -5.20 -10.19
N ILE A 12 -3.28 -4.67 -11.13
CA ILE A 12 -3.48 -3.22 -11.26
C ILE A 12 -4.23 -2.69 -10.04
N GLU A 13 -5.29 -3.37 -9.61
CA GLU A 13 -6.06 -3.01 -8.41
C GLU A 13 -5.17 -2.99 -7.16
N LYS A 14 -4.37 -4.03 -6.94
CA LYS A 14 -3.40 -4.06 -5.84
C LYS A 14 -2.39 -2.92 -5.93
N ARG A 15 -1.90 -2.59 -7.13
CA ARG A 15 -0.95 -1.48 -7.31
C ARG A 15 -1.59 -0.12 -7.02
N ALA A 16 -2.86 0.07 -7.40
CA ALA A 16 -3.61 1.27 -7.09
C ALA A 16 -3.86 1.40 -5.58
N ALA A 17 -4.28 0.30 -4.93
CA ALA A 17 -4.47 0.24 -3.48
C ALA A 17 -3.16 0.57 -2.74
N TYR A 18 -2.04 -0.08 -3.10
CA TYR A 18 -0.73 0.21 -2.53
C TYR A 18 -0.33 1.69 -2.64
N ARG A 19 -0.51 2.30 -3.81
CA ARG A 19 -0.20 3.72 -4.01
C ARG A 19 -1.08 4.63 -3.17
N ARG A 20 -2.36 4.30 -3.03
CA ARG A 20 -3.30 5.03 -2.18
C ARG A 20 -2.89 4.92 -0.71
N THR A 21 -2.66 3.72 -0.21
CA THR A 21 -2.23 3.47 1.18
C THR A 21 -0.93 4.20 1.49
N LEU A 22 0.10 4.08 0.64
CA LEU A 22 1.37 4.76 0.85
C LEU A 22 1.22 6.29 0.90
N ARG A 23 0.34 6.86 0.07
CA ARG A 23 0.04 8.29 0.09
C ARG A 23 -0.63 8.70 1.40
N GLU A 24 -1.61 7.92 1.86
CA GLU A 24 -2.32 8.18 3.11
C GLU A 24 -1.38 8.08 4.32
N LEU A 25 -0.53 7.04 4.38
CA LEU A 25 0.48 6.89 5.45
C LEU A 25 1.48 8.06 5.48
N ARG A 26 1.89 8.57 4.32
CA ARG A 26 2.81 9.71 4.23
C ARG A 26 2.15 11.05 4.52
N ALA A 27 0.85 11.16 4.25
CA ALA A 27 0.06 12.34 4.54
C ALA A 27 -0.32 12.42 6.03
N ALA A 28 -0.22 11.31 6.77
CA ALA A 28 -0.42 11.31 8.21
C ALA A 28 0.59 12.24 8.91
N PRO A 29 0.18 12.94 9.99
CA PRO A 29 1.07 13.77 10.79
C PRO A 29 2.30 12.98 11.26
N LEU A 30 3.44 13.67 11.36
CA LEU A 30 4.70 13.06 11.80
C LEU A 30 4.53 12.38 13.17
N ASP A 31 3.85 13.03 14.11
CA ASP A 31 3.63 12.49 15.46
C ASP A 31 2.90 11.14 15.43
N VAL A 32 1.88 11.00 14.58
CA VAL A 32 1.14 9.72 14.41
C VAL A 32 2.04 8.66 13.78
N ARG A 33 2.88 9.05 12.82
CA ARG A 33 3.81 8.10 12.16
C ARG A 33 4.90 7.62 13.11
N LEU A 34 5.34 8.48 14.03
CA LEU A 34 6.29 8.13 15.09
C LEU A 34 5.62 7.25 16.15
N ASP A 35 4.40 7.58 16.57
CA ASP A 35 3.63 6.82 17.56
C ASP A 35 3.35 5.38 17.09
N LEU A 36 3.05 5.21 15.80
CA LEU A 36 2.83 3.90 15.18
C LEU A 36 4.14 3.20 14.76
N ASP A 37 5.31 3.80 15.00
CA ASP A 37 6.63 3.30 14.58
C ASP A 37 6.72 2.99 13.06
N ILE A 38 6.02 3.77 12.24
CA ILE A 38 6.01 3.63 10.78
C ILE A 38 6.83 4.71 10.07
N ALA A 39 7.38 5.68 10.82
CA ALA A 39 8.16 6.78 10.28
C ALA A 39 9.43 6.25 9.58
N GLY A 40 9.45 6.37 8.24
CA GLY A 40 10.53 5.85 7.40
C GLY A 40 10.25 4.45 6.82
N ASP A 41 9.29 3.70 7.38
CA ASP A 41 8.93 2.36 6.93
C ASP A 41 7.54 2.26 6.26
N GLU A 42 6.94 3.40 5.91
CA GLU A 42 5.58 3.44 5.34
C GLU A 42 5.47 2.61 4.05
N LYS A 43 6.57 2.44 3.32
CA LYS A 43 6.63 1.58 2.13
C LYS A 43 6.49 0.11 2.47
N ALA A 44 7.19 -0.41 3.49
CA ALA A 44 7.07 -1.81 3.85
C ALA A 44 5.71 -2.09 4.47
N VAL A 45 5.21 -1.20 5.32
CA VAL A 45 3.87 -1.26 5.91
C VAL A 45 2.79 -1.28 4.83
N ALA A 46 2.81 -0.33 3.88
CA ALA A 46 1.86 -0.32 2.77
C ALA A 46 1.97 -1.57 1.88
N ARG A 47 3.18 -2.12 1.73
CA ARG A 47 3.39 -3.34 0.93
C ARG A 47 2.80 -4.55 1.63
N SER A 48 3.10 -4.76 2.92
CA SER A 48 2.56 -5.88 3.67
C SER A 48 1.02 -5.81 3.78
N ALA A 49 0.47 -4.63 4.00
CA ALA A 49 -0.99 -4.44 4.07
C ALA A 49 -1.75 -4.86 2.80
N ILE A 50 -1.13 -4.75 1.61
CA ILE A 50 -1.79 -5.03 0.33
C ILE A 50 -1.36 -6.36 -0.29
N TYR A 51 -0.10 -6.74 -0.11
CA TYR A 51 0.47 -7.92 -0.75
C TYR A 51 0.58 -9.12 0.20
N GLY A 52 0.53 -8.91 1.52
CA GLY A 52 0.87 -9.91 2.53
C GLY A 52 2.38 -10.02 2.66
#